data_AF-A0A7S3FLH8-F1
#
_entry.id   AF-A0A7S3FLH8-F1
#
_cell.length_a   1.000
_cell.length_b   1.000
_cell.length_c   1.000
_cell.angle_alpha   90.00
_cell.angle_beta   90.00
_cell.angle_gamma   90.00
#
_symmetry.space_group_name_H-M   'P 1'
#
loop_
_entity.id
_entity.type
_entity.pdbx_description
1 polymer ?
#
loop_
_entity_poly.entity_id
_entity_poly.type
_entity_poly.pdbx_seq_one_letter_code
_entity_poly.pdbx_strand_id
1 'polypeptide(L)'
;PVFLGALRLFVLMPSPLAVGYLVALGSALANGSFCVPSKLRSVADADAHPAAFTLYCALGVLASSLAAGPPLCARLNRFWLGDDTAPQTARLMLSGWGLLAGALFTVAVGLSFAAIPRIGLATAQSVWGGVAIVSSFVWGVAALHNQVHSALLAALALAMLMLGVAGIAACEELGALLKRNWAAGGIVSDAGERSALNPSEEDSVLDVRAGDAAESASDVPAPRGTNRDRAVGLALAVCVGLAGGAILVPSAYEKQAVGLALLPSFGLGAAFAALVVAIAARVLS
;
A
#
# COMPACT_ATOMS: atom_id res chain seq x y z
N PRO A 1 -14.51 18.95 -6.60
CA PRO A 1 -13.80 20.21 -6.22
C PRO A 1 -12.36 20.01 -5.72
N VAL A 2 -12.13 19.15 -4.72
CA VAL A 2 -10.79 18.91 -4.12
C VAL A 2 -9.78 18.39 -5.15
N PHE A 3 -10.16 17.40 -5.96
CA PHE A 3 -9.30 16.83 -7.01
C PHE A 3 -8.88 17.87 -8.06
N LEU A 4 -9.80 18.75 -8.47
CA LEU A 4 -9.53 19.84 -9.41
C LEU A 4 -8.62 20.93 -8.81
N GLY A 5 -8.74 21.20 -7.50
CA GLY A 5 -7.85 22.12 -6.78
C GLY A 5 -6.43 21.59 -6.68
N ALA A 6 -6.27 20.31 -6.31
CA ALA A 6 -4.97 19.65 -6.29
C ALA A 6 -4.32 19.64 -7.68
N LEU A 7 -5.10 19.39 -8.73
CA LEU A 7 -4.62 19.42 -10.11
C LEU A 7 -4.09 20.80 -10.54
N ARG A 8 -4.74 21.89 -10.11
CA ARG A 8 -4.26 23.26 -10.41
C ARG A 8 -2.95 23.58 -9.70
N LEU A 9 -2.82 23.16 -8.45
CA LEU A 9 -1.61 23.38 -7.65
C LEU A 9 -0.40 22.64 -8.26
N PHE A 10 -0.67 21.48 -8.87
CA PHE A 10 0.31 20.67 -9.59
C PHE A 10 0.84 21.33 -10.86
N VAL A 11 -0.02 22.02 -11.61
CA VAL A 11 0.35 22.75 -12.85
C VAL A 11 1.15 24.02 -12.56
N LEU A 12 0.98 24.60 -11.38
CA LEU A 12 1.68 25.82 -10.98
C LEU A 12 3.07 25.56 -10.40
N MET A 13 3.49 24.29 -10.21
CA MET A 13 4.81 23.98 -9.69
C MET A 13 5.87 24.09 -10.78
N PRO A 14 6.89 24.97 -10.61
CA PRO A 14 7.84 25.26 -11.68
C PRO A 14 8.88 24.17 -11.92
N SER A 15 9.00 23.16 -11.04
CA SER A 15 10.00 22.09 -11.20
C SER A 15 9.37 20.70 -11.32
N PRO A 16 9.65 19.95 -12.40
CA PRO A 16 9.24 18.55 -12.54
C PRO A 16 9.71 17.69 -11.36
N LEU A 17 10.87 18.01 -10.79
CA LEU A 17 11.42 17.33 -9.62
C LEU A 17 10.50 17.43 -8.38
N ALA A 18 9.99 18.62 -8.05
CA ALA A 18 9.05 18.78 -6.94
C ALA A 18 7.76 17.99 -7.17
N VAL A 19 7.27 18.01 -8.41
CA VAL A 19 6.09 17.24 -8.83
C VAL A 19 6.32 15.74 -8.62
N GLY A 20 7.47 15.21 -9.02
CA GLY A 20 7.86 13.81 -8.81
C GLY A 20 7.86 13.42 -7.32
N TYR A 21 8.44 14.26 -6.45
CA TYR A 21 8.44 14.00 -5.01
C TYR A 21 7.03 14.02 -4.39
N LEU A 22 6.16 14.91 -4.85
CA LEU A 22 4.77 14.96 -4.37
C LEU A 22 3.98 13.72 -4.80
N VAL A 23 4.18 13.23 -6.03
CA VAL A 23 3.58 11.97 -6.49
C VAL A 23 4.09 10.79 -5.67
N ALA A 24 5.41 10.75 -5.41
CA ALA A 24 5.99 9.71 -4.59
C ALA A 24 5.41 9.72 -3.16
N LEU A 25 5.27 10.90 -2.55
CA LEU A 25 4.64 11.05 -1.24
C LEU A 25 3.16 10.64 -1.26
N GLY A 26 2.39 11.10 -2.26
CA GLY A 26 1.00 10.70 -2.43
C GLY A 26 0.85 9.19 -2.63
N SER A 27 1.74 8.58 -3.41
CA SER A 27 1.81 7.13 -3.60
C SER A 27 2.14 6.40 -2.30
N ALA A 28 3.09 6.91 -1.50
CA ALA A 28 3.42 6.34 -0.20
C ALA A 28 2.22 6.37 0.76
N LEU A 29 1.48 7.48 0.81
CA LEU A 29 0.28 7.60 1.64
C LEU A 29 -0.85 6.67 1.16
N ALA A 30 -1.10 6.61 -0.15
CA ALA A 30 -2.12 5.73 -0.71
C ALA A 30 -1.77 4.24 -0.49
N ASN A 31 -0.53 3.84 -0.75
CA ASN A 31 -0.05 2.47 -0.53
C ASN A 31 0.10 2.11 0.96
N GLY A 32 0.30 3.10 1.84
CA GLY A 32 0.28 2.87 3.29
C GLY A 32 -1.14 2.65 3.83
N SER A 33 -2.12 3.38 3.28
CA SER A 33 -3.49 3.40 3.80
C SER A 33 -4.45 2.41 3.15
N PHE A 34 -4.16 1.83 1.98
CA PHE A 34 -5.15 1.02 1.25
C PHE A 34 -5.65 -0.23 2.00
N CYS A 35 -4.87 -0.76 2.95
CA CYS A 35 -5.30 -1.89 3.78
C CYS A 35 -6.12 -1.45 5.00
N VAL A 36 -6.12 -0.17 5.38
CA VAL A 36 -6.83 0.31 6.58
C VAL A 36 -8.34 0.06 6.49
N PRO A 37 -9.02 0.27 5.34
CA PRO A 37 -10.45 -0.03 5.22
C PRO A 37 -10.81 -1.49 5.52
N SER A 38 -9.91 -2.45 5.33
CA SER A 38 -10.19 -3.87 5.64
C SER A 38 -10.30 -4.14 7.14
N LYS A 39 -9.95 -3.17 7.99
CA LYS A 39 -10.11 -3.23 9.45
C LYS A 39 -11.36 -2.53 9.97
N LEU A 40 -12.13 -1.86 9.10
CA LEU A 40 -13.38 -1.23 9.53
C LEU A 40 -14.36 -2.32 9.99
N ARG A 41 -15.04 -2.10 11.13
CA ARG A 41 -16.00 -3.08 11.69
C ARG A 41 -17.06 -3.49 10.67
N SER A 42 -17.64 -2.53 9.95
CA SER A 42 -18.61 -2.80 8.88
C SER A 42 -18.09 -3.73 7.77
N VAL A 43 -16.77 -3.71 7.52
CA VAL A 43 -16.12 -4.55 6.53
C VAL A 43 -15.76 -5.92 7.10
N ALA A 44 -15.33 -5.97 8.37
CA ALA A 44 -15.09 -7.21 9.09
C ALA A 44 -16.39 -8.01 9.33
N ASP A 45 -17.48 -7.33 9.68
CA ASP A 45 -18.80 -7.92 9.93
C ASP A 45 -19.43 -8.49 8.65
N ALA A 46 -19.06 -7.95 7.49
CA ALA A 46 -19.49 -8.47 6.20
C ALA A 46 -18.83 -9.80 5.82
N ASP A 47 -17.78 -10.22 6.54
CA ASP A 47 -17.00 -11.45 6.31
C ASP A 47 -16.67 -11.68 4.82
N ALA A 48 -16.32 -10.61 4.12
CA ALA A 48 -16.14 -10.67 2.69
C ALA A 48 -14.90 -11.49 2.32
N HIS A 49 -15.05 -12.38 1.35
CA HIS A 49 -13.96 -13.24 0.89
C HIS A 49 -12.77 -12.38 0.37
N PRO A 50 -11.50 -12.71 0.68
CA PRO A 50 -10.33 -11.93 0.23
C PRO A 50 -10.25 -11.70 -1.29
N ALA A 51 -10.76 -12.65 -2.07
CA ALA A 51 -10.84 -12.51 -3.52
C ALA A 51 -11.81 -11.39 -3.96
N ALA A 52 -12.89 -11.15 -3.22
CA ALA A 52 -13.81 -10.04 -3.48
C ALA A 52 -13.11 -8.69 -3.25
N PHE A 53 -12.35 -8.54 -2.15
CA PHE A 53 -11.53 -7.34 -1.93
C PHE A 53 -10.52 -7.12 -3.04
N THR A 54 -9.84 -8.18 -3.47
CA THR A 54 -8.88 -8.12 -4.58
C THR A 54 -9.56 -7.65 -5.87
N LEU A 55 -10.76 -8.14 -6.16
CA LEU A 55 -11.57 -7.70 -7.30
C LEU A 55 -11.97 -6.22 -7.19
N TYR A 56 -12.47 -5.77 -6.04
CA TYR A 56 -12.82 -4.37 -5.84
C TYR A 56 -11.60 -3.44 -5.98
N CYS A 57 -10.45 -3.81 -5.42
CA CYS A 57 -9.20 -3.07 -5.60
C CYS A 57 -8.81 -2.99 -7.08
N ALA A 58 -8.85 -4.11 -7.80
CA ALA A 58 -8.50 -4.15 -9.22
C ALA A 58 -9.48 -3.34 -10.10
N LEU A 59 -10.78 -3.35 -9.79
CA LEU A 59 -11.77 -2.51 -10.44
C LEU A 59 -11.52 -1.02 -10.15
N GLY A 60 -11.12 -0.67 -8.93
CA GLY A 60 -10.69 0.69 -8.58
C GLY A 60 -9.46 1.13 -9.35
N VAL A 61 -8.49 0.24 -9.55
CA VAL A 61 -7.30 0.48 -10.39
C VAL A 61 -7.69 0.64 -11.86
N LEU A 62 -8.59 -0.18 -12.39
CA LEU A 62 -9.10 0.00 -13.75
C LEU A 62 -9.83 1.33 -13.91
N ALA A 63 -10.76 1.64 -13.01
CA ALA A 63 -11.53 2.87 -13.05
C ALA A 63 -10.63 4.11 -12.95
N SER A 64 -9.67 4.10 -12.03
CA SER A 64 -8.70 5.20 -11.89
C SER A 64 -7.75 5.29 -13.09
N SER A 65 -7.34 4.18 -13.67
CA SER A 65 -6.51 4.17 -14.89
C SER A 65 -7.26 4.72 -16.11
N LEU A 66 -8.55 4.42 -16.25
CA LEU A 66 -9.41 4.96 -17.31
C LEU A 66 -9.75 6.44 -17.07
N ALA A 67 -10.00 6.84 -15.82
CA ALA A 67 -10.33 8.21 -15.46
C ALA A 67 -9.10 9.14 -15.55
N ALA A 68 -7.94 8.67 -15.11
CA ALA A 68 -6.68 9.39 -15.24
C ALA A 68 -6.19 9.39 -16.69
N GLY A 69 -6.37 8.29 -17.43
CA GLY A 69 -5.81 8.06 -18.76
C GLY A 69 -5.91 9.26 -19.72
N PRO A 70 -7.06 9.55 -20.33
CA PRO A 70 -7.12 10.54 -21.41
C PRO A 70 -6.77 11.99 -20.98
N PRO A 71 -7.36 12.57 -19.92
CA PRO A 71 -7.15 13.99 -19.62
C PRO A 71 -5.87 14.25 -18.81
N LEU A 72 -5.50 13.35 -17.90
CA LEU A 72 -4.29 13.50 -17.09
C LEU A 72 -3.05 13.13 -17.90
N CYS A 73 -3.07 12.04 -18.67
CA CYS A 73 -1.90 11.68 -19.49
C CYS A 73 -1.66 12.71 -20.59
N ALA A 74 -2.70 13.22 -21.26
CA ALA A 74 -2.49 14.25 -22.28
C ALA A 74 -1.87 15.55 -21.72
N ARG A 75 -2.23 15.93 -20.49
CA ARG A 75 -1.67 17.14 -19.84
C ARG A 75 -0.30 16.90 -19.22
N LEU A 76 -0.13 15.80 -18.48
CA LEU A 76 1.14 15.44 -17.87
C LEU A 76 2.19 15.09 -18.93
N ASN A 77 1.87 14.33 -19.98
CA ASN A 77 2.86 14.05 -21.04
C ASN A 77 3.38 15.31 -21.69
N ARG A 78 2.51 16.28 -22.01
CA ARG A 78 2.98 17.57 -22.54
C ARG A 78 3.91 18.28 -21.57
N PHE A 79 3.57 18.27 -20.28
CA PHE A 79 4.41 18.89 -19.24
C PHE A 79 5.78 18.20 -19.09
N TRP A 80 5.84 16.87 -19.11
CA TRP A 80 7.05 16.10 -18.82
C TRP A 80 7.94 15.85 -20.04
N LEU A 81 7.36 15.61 -21.21
CA LEU A 81 8.07 15.20 -22.42
C LEU A 81 8.26 16.35 -23.42
N GLY A 82 7.69 17.53 -23.15
CA GLY A 82 7.69 18.68 -24.05
C GLY A 82 6.70 18.54 -25.22
N ASP A 83 6.43 19.64 -25.91
CA ASP A 83 5.41 19.70 -26.97
C ASP A 83 5.78 18.84 -28.20
N ASP A 84 7.07 18.66 -28.49
CA ASP A 84 7.53 17.99 -29.71
C ASP A 84 7.37 16.45 -29.70
N THR A 85 7.24 15.83 -28.53
CA THR A 85 7.09 14.36 -28.38
C THR A 85 5.69 13.92 -27.95
N ALA A 86 4.83 14.88 -27.57
CA ALA A 86 3.47 14.65 -27.08
C ALA A 86 2.50 13.95 -28.06
N PRO A 87 2.58 14.09 -29.41
CA PRO A 87 1.58 13.49 -30.30
C PRO A 87 1.59 11.95 -30.31
N GLN A 88 2.75 11.33 -30.03
CA GLN A 88 2.90 9.87 -30.12
C GLN A 88 2.53 9.17 -28.81
N THR A 89 2.79 9.80 -27.67
CA THR A 89 2.51 9.24 -26.33
C THR A 89 1.08 9.47 -25.83
N ALA A 90 0.27 10.26 -26.55
CA ALA A 90 -1.15 10.49 -26.24
C ALA A 90 -2.09 9.35 -26.66
N ARG A 91 -1.61 8.36 -27.43
CA ARG A 91 -2.42 7.20 -27.81
C ARG A 91 -2.42 6.23 -26.64
N LEU A 92 -3.60 5.95 -26.08
CA LEU A 92 -3.76 4.87 -25.11
C LEU A 92 -3.34 3.57 -25.78
N MET A 93 -2.24 2.96 -25.31
CA MET A 93 -1.69 1.74 -25.91
C MET A 93 -2.11 0.54 -25.07
N LEU A 94 -2.82 -0.38 -25.72
CA LEU A 94 -3.05 -1.71 -25.18
C LEU A 94 -1.83 -2.57 -25.46
N SER A 95 -0.94 -2.67 -24.46
CA SER A 95 0.25 -3.51 -24.52
C SER A 95 0.10 -4.72 -23.61
N GLY A 96 0.62 -5.86 -24.05
CA GLY A 96 0.75 -7.06 -23.23
C GLY A 96 1.60 -6.84 -21.98
N TRP A 97 2.60 -5.94 -22.04
CA TRP A 97 3.43 -5.60 -20.89
C TRP A 97 2.66 -4.87 -19.80
N GLY A 98 1.78 -3.95 -20.20
CA GLY A 98 0.85 -3.29 -19.26
C GLY A 98 -0.09 -4.31 -18.61
N LEU A 99 -0.66 -5.23 -19.40
CA LEU A 99 -1.51 -6.30 -18.88
C LEU A 99 -0.77 -7.18 -17.86
N LEU A 100 0.48 -7.56 -18.16
CA LEU A 100 1.33 -8.36 -17.26
C LEU A 100 1.65 -7.61 -15.96
N ALA A 101 2.01 -6.33 -16.04
CA ALA A 101 2.23 -5.48 -14.87
C ALA A 101 0.98 -5.41 -13.97
N GLY A 102 -0.20 -5.24 -14.59
CA GLY A 102 -1.49 -5.26 -13.89
C GLY A 102 -1.76 -6.61 -13.22
N ALA A 103 -1.45 -7.72 -13.89
CA ALA A 103 -1.61 -9.05 -13.32
C ALA A 103 -0.67 -9.28 -12.12
N LEU A 104 0.60 -8.86 -12.20
CA LEU A 104 1.54 -8.92 -11.09
C LEU A 104 1.06 -8.08 -9.89
N PHE A 105 0.50 -6.90 -10.15
CA PHE A 105 -0.12 -6.07 -9.11
C PHE A 105 -1.26 -6.82 -8.42
N THR A 106 -2.17 -7.44 -9.17
CA THR A 106 -3.28 -8.21 -8.59
C THR A 106 -2.80 -9.38 -7.75
N VAL A 107 -1.77 -10.11 -8.20
CA VAL A 107 -1.16 -11.19 -7.41
C VAL A 107 -0.62 -10.63 -6.09
N ALA A 108 0.11 -9.52 -6.12
CA ALA A 108 0.62 -8.86 -4.92
C ALA A 108 -0.51 -8.43 -3.97
N VAL A 109 -1.59 -7.84 -4.48
CA VAL A 109 -2.75 -7.42 -3.67
C VAL A 109 -3.47 -8.64 -3.06
N GLY A 110 -3.71 -9.68 -3.84
CA GLY A 110 -4.37 -10.90 -3.35
C GLY A 110 -3.56 -11.59 -2.25
N LEU A 111 -2.24 -11.71 -2.44
CA LEU A 111 -1.34 -12.26 -1.43
C LEU A 111 -1.26 -11.37 -0.18
N SER A 112 -1.40 -10.05 -0.31
CA SER A 112 -1.45 -9.11 0.82
C SER A 112 -2.65 -9.40 1.72
N PHE A 113 -3.84 -9.53 1.15
CA PHE A 113 -5.05 -9.86 1.91
C PHE A 113 -5.00 -11.25 2.54
N ALA A 114 -4.22 -12.18 1.98
CA ALA A 114 -3.95 -13.46 2.61
C ALA A 114 -2.91 -13.36 3.74
N ALA A 115 -1.91 -12.49 3.63
CA ALA A 115 -0.86 -12.34 4.64
C ALA A 115 -1.35 -11.60 5.90
N ILE A 116 -2.12 -10.51 5.74
CA ILE A 116 -2.54 -9.63 6.83
C ILE A 116 -3.23 -10.36 8.00
N PRO A 117 -4.21 -11.25 7.78
CA PRO A 117 -4.88 -11.96 8.88
C PRO A 117 -3.96 -12.90 9.67
N ARG A 118 -2.82 -13.30 9.10
CA ARG A 118 -1.91 -14.30 9.68
C ARG A 118 -0.79 -13.68 10.53
N ILE A 119 -0.28 -12.52 10.12
CA ILE A 119 0.88 -11.89 10.76
C ILE A 119 0.63 -10.46 11.24
N GLY A 120 -0.59 -9.93 11.03
CA GLY A 120 -0.93 -8.55 11.36
C GLY A 120 -0.52 -7.56 10.27
N LEU A 121 -1.21 -6.41 10.23
CA LEU A 121 -1.03 -5.41 9.17
C LEU A 121 0.37 -4.77 9.21
N ALA A 122 0.86 -4.38 10.39
CA ALA A 122 2.14 -3.69 10.53
C ALA A 122 3.33 -4.60 10.14
N THR A 123 3.34 -5.84 10.65
CA THR A 123 4.35 -6.84 10.28
C THR A 123 4.27 -7.20 8.80
N ALA A 124 3.08 -7.38 8.24
CA ALA A 124 2.96 -7.70 6.82
C ALA A 124 3.46 -6.55 5.93
N GLN A 125 3.03 -5.31 6.20
CA GLN A 125 3.45 -4.11 5.47
C GLN A 125 4.95 -3.87 5.49
N SER A 126 5.57 -4.00 6.66
CA SER A 126 7.02 -3.86 6.79
C SER A 126 7.76 -4.94 5.99
N VAL A 127 7.40 -6.21 6.14
CA VAL A 127 8.06 -7.32 5.44
C VAL A 127 7.94 -7.18 3.93
N TRP A 128 6.73 -7.04 3.38
CA TRP A 128 6.58 -6.94 1.93
C TRP A 128 7.15 -5.63 1.38
N GLY A 129 7.09 -4.54 2.13
CA GLY A 129 7.65 -3.25 1.75
C GLY A 129 9.18 -3.34 1.61
N GLY A 130 9.85 -3.93 2.61
CA GLY A 130 11.29 -4.17 2.56
C GLY A 130 11.70 -5.08 1.39
N VAL A 131 10.99 -6.20 1.20
CA VAL A 131 11.26 -7.13 0.09
C VAL A 131 11.01 -6.47 -1.26
N ALA A 132 9.96 -5.64 -1.41
CA ALA A 132 9.68 -4.89 -2.63
C ALA A 132 10.81 -3.92 -2.98
N ILE A 133 11.40 -3.25 -1.99
CA ILE A 133 12.49 -2.30 -2.22
C ILE A 133 13.75 -3.03 -2.69
N VAL A 134 14.12 -4.13 -2.03
CA VAL A 134 15.26 -4.97 -2.47
C VAL A 134 15.00 -5.56 -3.86
N SER A 135 13.82 -6.12 -4.09
CA SER A 135 13.42 -6.69 -5.39
C SER A 135 13.51 -5.63 -6.50
N SER A 136 12.95 -4.43 -6.26
CA SER A 136 12.99 -3.32 -7.23
C SER A 136 14.42 -2.88 -7.56
N PHE A 137 15.28 -2.80 -6.54
CA PHE A 137 16.69 -2.47 -6.74
C PHE A 137 17.41 -3.53 -7.58
N VAL A 138 17.21 -4.81 -7.27
CA VAL A 138 17.80 -5.93 -8.02
C VAL A 138 17.34 -5.90 -9.48
N TRP A 139 16.04 -5.73 -9.73
CA TRP A 139 15.53 -5.61 -11.10
C TRP A 139 16.11 -4.40 -11.84
N GLY A 140 16.17 -3.24 -11.18
CA GLY A 140 16.72 -2.02 -11.77
C GLY A 140 18.19 -2.16 -12.16
N VAL A 141 19.02 -2.75 -11.30
CA VAL A 141 20.46 -2.88 -11.54
C VAL A 141 20.78 -4.08 -12.43
N ALA A 142 20.25 -5.26 -12.11
CA ALA A 142 20.64 -6.51 -12.76
C ALA A 142 19.95 -6.73 -14.11
N ALA A 143 18.65 -6.43 -14.22
CA ALA A 143 17.89 -6.68 -15.44
C ALA A 143 17.79 -5.46 -16.36
N LEU A 144 17.64 -4.27 -15.79
CA LEU A 144 17.50 -3.04 -16.57
C LEU A 144 18.83 -2.31 -16.78
N HIS A 145 19.93 -2.81 -16.19
CA HIS A 145 21.26 -2.24 -16.30
C HIS A 145 21.33 -0.74 -15.95
N ASN A 146 20.49 -0.29 -15.00
CA ASN A 146 20.53 1.09 -14.53
C ASN A 146 21.89 1.37 -13.88
N GLN A 147 22.49 2.51 -14.26
CA GLN A 147 23.81 2.88 -13.74
C GLN A 147 23.72 3.32 -12.29
N VAL A 148 24.50 2.67 -11.43
CA VAL A 148 24.68 3.05 -10.03
C VAL A 148 26.00 3.81 -9.91
N HIS A 149 25.95 5.08 -9.51
CA HIS A 149 27.14 5.93 -9.40
C HIS A 149 28.18 5.37 -8.42
N SER A 150 27.73 4.78 -7.31
CA SER A 150 28.58 4.12 -6.32
C SER A 150 27.84 2.94 -5.71
N ALA A 151 28.34 1.73 -5.97
CA ALA A 151 27.76 0.49 -5.44
C ALA A 151 27.77 0.47 -3.90
N LEU A 152 28.82 1.02 -3.28
CA LEU A 152 28.92 1.11 -1.82
C LEU A 152 27.84 2.03 -1.24
N LEU A 153 27.65 3.23 -1.83
CA LEU A 153 26.66 4.17 -1.33
C LEU A 153 25.24 3.62 -1.49
N ALA A 154 24.96 2.93 -2.60
CA ALA A 154 23.70 2.23 -2.80
C ALA A 154 23.47 1.11 -1.78
N ALA A 155 24.51 0.31 -1.48
CA ALA A 155 24.43 -0.74 -0.46
C ALA A 155 24.19 -0.16 0.94
N LEU A 156 24.87 0.93 1.31
CA LEU A 156 24.65 1.62 2.58
C LEU A 156 23.25 2.22 2.68
N ALA A 157 22.75 2.84 1.61
CA ALA A 157 21.39 3.37 1.56
C ALA A 157 20.34 2.25 1.72
N LEU A 158 20.54 1.13 1.02
CA LEU A 158 19.66 -0.03 1.13
C LEU A 158 19.70 -0.65 2.54
N ALA A 159 20.88 -0.75 3.16
CA ALA A 159 21.03 -1.24 4.53
C ALA A 159 20.32 -0.33 5.55
N MET A 160 20.49 0.99 5.43
CA MET A 160 19.83 1.97 6.30
C MET A 160 18.30 1.90 6.17
N LEU A 161 17.80 1.71 4.95
CA LEU A 161 16.38 1.58 4.69
C LEU A 161 15.82 0.25 5.23
N MET A 162 16.56 -0.86 5.08
CA MET A 162 16.18 -2.15 5.68
C MET A 162 16.18 -2.11 7.21
N LEU A 163 17.10 -1.35 7.81
CA LEU A 163 17.09 -1.11 9.25
C LEU A 163 15.83 -0.36 9.70
N GLY A 164 15.41 0.67 8.94
CA GLY A 164 14.15 1.37 9.20
C GLY A 164 12.93 0.45 9.10
N VAL A 165 12.88 -0.40 8.07
CA VAL A 165 11.81 -1.40 7.89
C VAL A 165 11.78 -2.40 9.06
N ALA A 166 12.95 -2.90 9.49
CA ALA A 166 13.06 -3.79 10.64
C ALA A 166 12.62 -3.11 11.94
N GLY A 167 12.95 -1.82 12.12
CA GLY A 167 12.49 -1.02 13.25
C GLY A 167 10.96 -0.93 13.32
N ILE A 168 10.29 -0.69 12.19
CA ILE A 168 8.82 -0.66 12.11
C ILE A 168 8.22 -2.03 12.44
N ALA A 169 8.81 -3.12 11.94
CA ALA A 169 8.35 -4.48 12.25
C ALA A 169 8.49 -4.81 13.75
N ALA A 170 9.52 -4.27 14.41
CA ALA A 170 9.77 -4.49 15.83
C ALA A 170 8.90 -3.62 16.76
N CYS A 171 8.15 -2.64 16.24
CA CYS A 171 7.34 -1.75 17.07
C CYS A 171 6.31 -2.48 17.95
N GLU A 172 5.73 -3.58 17.49
CA GLU A 172 4.78 -4.39 18.27
C GLU A 172 5.48 -5.06 19.47
N GLU A 173 6.65 -5.65 19.25
CA GLU A 173 7.44 -6.32 20.30
C GLU A 173 7.99 -5.30 21.31
N LEU A 174 8.48 -4.15 20.82
CA LEU A 174 8.90 -3.02 21.65
C LEU A 174 7.74 -2.50 22.51
N GLY A 175 6.55 -2.35 21.94
CA GLY A 175 5.34 -1.96 22.68
C GLY A 175 4.97 -2.95 23.78
N ALA A 176 5.07 -4.26 23.50
CA ALA A 176 4.81 -5.31 24.48
C ALA A 176 5.84 -5.33 25.62
N LEU A 177 7.13 -5.15 25.31
CA LEU A 177 8.20 -5.06 26.30
C LEU A 177 8.03 -3.82 27.19
N LEU A 178 7.69 -2.66 26.61
CA LEU A 178 7.41 -1.44 27.35
C LEU A 178 6.23 -1.61 28.30
N LYS A 179 5.11 -2.21 27.85
CA LYS A 179 3.95 -2.51 28.70
C LYS A 179 4.30 -3.45 29.85
N ARG A 180 5.10 -4.50 29.59
CA ARG A 180 5.55 -5.45 30.62
C ARG A 180 6.43 -4.77 31.67
N ASN A 181 7.38 -3.94 31.23
CA ASN A 181 8.25 -3.21 32.14
C ASN A 181 7.49 -2.15 32.94
N TRP A 182 6.49 -1.49 32.33
CA TRP A 182 5.62 -0.55 33.02
C TRP A 182 4.80 -1.23 34.12
N ALA A 183 4.19 -2.39 33.82
CA ALA A 183 3.44 -3.16 34.80
C ALA A 183 4.33 -3.73 35.92
N ALA A 184 5.54 -4.19 35.59
CA ALA A 184 6.50 -4.70 36.56
C ALA A 184 7.14 -3.60 37.42
N GLY A 185 7.20 -2.37 36.90
CA GLY A 185 7.81 -1.21 37.56
C GLY A 185 7.01 -0.65 38.73
N GLY A 186 5.76 -1.07 38.96
CA GLY A 186 5.01 -0.75 40.18
C GLY A 186 4.74 0.74 40.45
N ILE A 187 4.99 1.64 39.49
CA ILE A 187 4.69 3.09 39.61
C ILE A 187 3.29 3.40 39.06
N VAL A 188 2.35 2.47 39.18
CA VAL A 188 0.96 2.85 39.39
C VAL A 188 0.73 2.62 40.87
N SER A 189 1.15 3.65 41.60
CA SER A 189 0.73 3.94 42.95
C SER A 189 -0.77 3.65 43.07
N ASP A 190 -1.17 3.03 44.17
CA ASP A 190 -2.54 2.90 44.69
C ASP A 190 -3.26 4.26 44.89
N ALA A 191 -3.24 5.16 43.91
CA ALA A 191 -4.00 6.41 43.90
C ALA A 191 -5.48 6.15 43.52
N GLY A 192 -5.99 5.00 43.98
CA GLY A 192 -7.33 4.50 43.84
C GLY A 192 -7.84 3.90 45.14
N GLU A 193 -7.51 4.48 46.29
CA GLU A 193 -8.34 4.34 47.49
C GLU A 193 -8.72 5.72 48.02
N ARG A 194 -10.02 6.02 47.98
CA ARG A 194 -10.74 7.20 48.48
C ARG A 194 -10.97 8.33 47.47
N SER A 195 -12.04 8.20 46.69
CA SER A 195 -13.18 9.11 46.88
C SER A 195 -14.43 8.52 46.25
N ALA A 196 -15.04 7.58 46.97
CA ALA A 196 -16.48 7.39 46.90
C ALA A 196 -17.16 8.73 47.27
N LEU A 197 -18.12 9.18 46.44
CA LEU A 197 -19.09 10.29 46.55
C LEU A 197 -19.17 10.94 45.16
N ASN A 198 -20.25 11.05 44.40
CA ASN A 198 -21.66 10.65 44.49
C ASN A 198 -22.21 10.77 43.05
N PRO A 199 -23.19 9.96 42.62
CA PRO A 199 -23.87 10.13 41.35
C PRO A 199 -25.13 11.01 41.51
N SER A 200 -25.21 12.08 40.73
CA SER A 200 -26.47 12.75 40.35
C SER A 200 -26.23 13.30 38.96
N GLU A 201 -26.73 12.61 37.91
CA GLU A 201 -28.00 12.94 37.26
C GLU A 201 -28.08 14.44 36.90
N GLU A 202 -27.77 14.77 35.65
CA GLU A 202 -28.69 15.45 34.72
C GLU A 202 -27.99 15.85 33.40
N ASP A 203 -28.60 15.36 32.31
CA ASP A 203 -28.90 16.03 31.05
C ASP A 203 -27.82 16.62 30.12
N SER A 204 -27.80 15.97 28.93
CA SER A 204 -27.97 16.60 27.61
C SER A 204 -26.99 17.70 27.22
N VAL A 205 -25.92 17.32 26.50
CA VAL A 205 -25.48 18.02 25.28
C VAL A 205 -24.86 16.98 24.33
N LEU A 206 -25.19 17.07 23.04
CA LEU A 206 -24.62 16.28 21.93
C LEU A 206 -23.15 15.92 22.12
N ASP A 207 -22.90 14.67 22.51
CA ASP A 207 -21.58 14.06 22.51
C ASP A 207 -21.24 13.63 21.07
N VAL A 208 -20.71 14.58 20.28
CA VAL A 208 -20.07 14.29 19.00
C VAL A 208 -18.75 13.58 19.31
N ARG A 209 -18.87 12.32 19.69
CA ARG A 209 -17.78 11.40 19.99
C ARG A 209 -17.15 10.89 18.70
N ALA A 210 -16.66 11.82 17.89
CA ALA A 210 -15.88 11.55 16.68
C ALA A 210 -14.38 11.38 16.98
N GLY A 211 -13.95 11.49 18.25
CA GLY A 211 -12.55 11.43 18.67
C GLY A 211 -12.06 10.06 19.15
N ASP A 212 -12.92 9.21 19.72
CA ASP A 212 -12.48 7.97 20.40
C ASP A 212 -12.49 6.72 19.50
N ALA A 213 -13.03 6.83 18.27
CA ALA A 213 -13.11 5.70 17.34
C ALA A 213 -11.75 5.28 16.75
N ALA A 214 -10.72 6.13 16.87
CA ALA A 214 -9.38 5.84 16.36
C ALA A 214 -8.50 5.05 17.34
N GLU A 215 -8.73 5.13 18.66
CA GLU A 215 -7.89 4.43 19.65
C GLU A 215 -8.33 2.99 19.93
N SER A 216 -9.62 2.67 19.79
CA SER A 216 -10.14 1.31 20.02
C SER A 216 -9.97 0.33 18.84
N ALA A 217 -9.40 0.76 17.71
CA ALA A 217 -9.09 -0.15 16.59
C ALA A 217 -7.84 -1.02 16.82
N SER A 218 -7.10 -0.77 17.91
CA SER A 218 -5.89 -1.52 18.29
C SER A 218 -6.18 -2.76 19.16
N ASP A 219 -7.39 -2.90 19.71
CA ASP A 219 -7.73 -3.94 20.69
C ASP A 219 -8.38 -5.19 20.09
N VAL A 220 -8.46 -5.33 18.77
CA VAL A 220 -8.75 -6.64 18.17
C VAL A 220 -7.55 -7.54 18.48
N PRO A 221 -7.69 -8.55 19.36
CA PRO A 221 -6.56 -9.37 19.76
C PRO A 221 -5.98 -9.98 18.50
N ALA A 222 -4.67 -9.77 18.26
CA ALA A 222 -3.99 -10.42 17.15
C ALA A 222 -4.31 -11.92 17.24
N PRO A 223 -4.90 -12.52 16.20
CA PRO A 223 -5.28 -13.93 16.26
C PRO A 223 -4.04 -14.71 16.66
N ARG A 224 -4.13 -15.50 17.73
CA ARG A 224 -3.07 -16.41 18.17
C ARG A 224 -2.98 -17.57 17.19
N GLY A 225 -2.58 -17.25 15.96
CA GLY A 225 -2.26 -18.23 14.94
C GLY A 225 -1.15 -19.14 15.45
N THR A 226 -1.16 -20.38 14.99
CA THR A 226 -0.06 -21.30 15.27
C THR A 226 1.24 -20.74 14.69
N ASN A 227 2.40 -21.20 15.17
CA ASN A 227 3.69 -20.85 14.56
C ASN A 227 3.71 -21.13 13.03
N ARG A 228 2.94 -22.14 12.60
CA ARG A 228 2.74 -22.45 11.18
C ARG A 228 2.01 -21.33 10.45
N ASP A 229 0.94 -20.77 11.01
CA ASP A 229 0.20 -19.67 10.39
C ASP A 229 1.05 -18.42 10.23
N ARG A 230 1.86 -18.11 11.26
CA ARG A 230 2.82 -17.00 11.22
C ARG A 230 3.86 -17.21 10.10
N ALA A 231 4.42 -18.40 9.99
CA ALA A 231 5.38 -18.73 8.92
C ALA A 231 4.77 -18.63 7.52
N VAL A 232 3.53 -19.11 7.34
CA VAL A 232 2.79 -18.98 6.08
C VAL A 232 2.53 -17.51 5.76
N GLY A 233 2.11 -16.70 6.74
CA GLY A 233 1.89 -15.27 6.53
C GLY A 233 3.16 -14.52 6.15
N LEU A 234 4.30 -14.85 6.76
CA LEU A 234 5.61 -14.29 6.38
C LEU A 234 6.00 -14.68 4.95
N ALA A 235 5.84 -15.95 4.58
CA ALA A 235 6.12 -16.41 3.22
C ALA A 235 5.24 -15.69 2.19
N LEU A 236 3.94 -15.51 2.49
CA LEU A 236 3.04 -14.74 1.65
C LEU A 236 3.48 -13.29 1.51
N ALA A 237 3.86 -12.62 2.60
CA ALA A 237 4.37 -11.24 2.56
C ALA A 237 5.66 -11.11 1.75
N VAL A 238 6.57 -12.08 1.81
CA VAL A 238 7.75 -12.12 0.92
C VAL A 238 7.30 -12.21 -0.54
N CYS A 239 6.37 -13.09 -0.88
CA CYS A 239 5.84 -13.20 -2.24
C CYS A 239 5.15 -11.91 -2.71
N VAL A 240 4.42 -11.21 -1.82
CA VAL A 240 3.86 -9.88 -2.10
C VAL A 240 4.97 -8.92 -2.49
N GLY A 241 6.06 -8.87 -1.71
CA GLY A 241 7.16 -7.96 -1.98
C GLY A 241 7.88 -8.29 -3.29
N LEU A 242 8.08 -9.58 -3.59
CA LEU A 242 8.71 -10.00 -4.84
C LEU A 242 7.86 -9.61 -6.06
N ALA A 243 6.56 -9.94 -6.03
CA ALA A 243 5.63 -9.57 -7.10
C ALA A 243 5.47 -8.04 -7.20
N GLY A 244 5.33 -7.36 -6.06
CA GLY A 244 5.20 -5.91 -5.94
C GLY A 244 6.40 -5.14 -6.48
N GLY A 245 7.62 -5.57 -6.15
CA GLY A 245 8.84 -4.97 -6.67
C GLY A 245 9.07 -5.25 -8.16
N ALA A 246 8.40 -6.26 -8.72
CA ALA A 246 8.45 -6.59 -10.14
C ALA A 246 7.36 -5.89 -10.99
N ILE A 247 6.41 -5.17 -10.38
CA ILE A 247 5.25 -4.58 -11.09
C ILE A 247 5.69 -3.70 -12.27
N LEU A 248 6.76 -2.92 -12.11
CA LEU A 248 7.24 -1.99 -13.15
C LEU A 248 8.20 -2.63 -14.15
N VAL A 249 8.67 -3.86 -13.90
CA VAL A 249 9.63 -4.55 -14.78
C VAL A 249 9.10 -4.75 -16.20
N PRO A 250 7.86 -5.23 -16.42
CA PRO A 250 7.28 -5.32 -17.76
C PRO A 250 7.33 -3.99 -18.54
N SER A 251 7.09 -2.87 -17.86
CA SER A 251 7.03 -1.55 -18.51
C SER A 251 8.38 -1.11 -19.08
N ALA A 252 9.49 -1.60 -18.53
CA ALA A 252 10.83 -1.27 -19.03
C ALA A 252 11.18 -1.99 -20.34
N TYR A 253 10.47 -3.08 -20.69
CA TYR A 253 10.64 -3.78 -21.96
C TYR A 253 9.76 -3.20 -23.07
N GLU A 254 8.84 -2.30 -22.74
CA GLU A 254 7.99 -1.63 -23.71
C GLU A 254 8.76 -0.48 -24.38
N LYS A 255 8.94 -0.58 -25.71
CA LYS A 255 9.69 0.42 -26.49
C LYS A 255 8.78 1.49 -27.07
N GLN A 256 7.49 1.21 -27.23
CA GLN A 256 6.56 2.09 -27.95
C GLN A 256 5.75 2.99 -27.01
N ALA A 257 5.47 2.51 -25.80
CA ALA A 257 4.70 3.25 -24.80
C ALA A 257 5.59 3.61 -23.62
N VAL A 258 5.74 4.91 -23.37
CA VAL A 258 6.52 5.44 -22.24
C VAL A 258 5.57 6.02 -21.19
N GLY A 259 5.90 5.78 -19.93
CA GLY A 259 5.21 6.38 -18.78
C GLY A 259 3.74 5.98 -18.68
N LEU A 260 2.86 6.97 -18.60
CA LEU A 260 1.44 6.77 -18.28
C LEU A 260 0.62 6.16 -19.42
N ALA A 261 1.19 6.03 -20.63
CA ALA A 261 0.52 5.43 -21.78
C ALA A 261 0.10 3.96 -21.54
N LEU A 262 0.75 3.28 -20.59
CA LEU A 262 0.47 1.91 -20.18
C LEU A 262 -0.63 1.78 -19.10
N LEU A 263 -1.12 2.88 -18.52
CA LEU A 263 -2.12 2.81 -17.45
C LEU A 263 -3.41 2.04 -17.84
N PRO A 264 -4.02 2.25 -19.02
CA PRO A 264 -5.22 1.51 -19.39
C PRO A 264 -4.99 0.00 -19.49
N SER A 265 -3.87 -0.43 -20.09
CA SER A 265 -3.50 -1.84 -20.15
C SER A 265 -3.16 -2.40 -18.77
N PHE A 266 -2.50 -1.63 -17.92
CA PHE A 266 -2.29 -1.99 -16.52
C PHE A 266 -3.61 -2.24 -15.77
N GLY A 267 -4.55 -1.32 -15.86
CA GLY A 267 -5.87 -1.46 -15.24
C GLY A 267 -6.65 -2.68 -15.74
N LEU A 268 -6.63 -2.93 -17.06
CA LEU A 268 -7.29 -4.11 -17.64
C LEU A 268 -6.64 -5.41 -17.19
N GLY A 269 -5.31 -5.45 -17.15
CA GLY A 269 -4.56 -6.61 -16.66
C GLY A 269 -4.89 -6.93 -15.21
N ALA A 270 -4.96 -5.89 -14.37
CA ALA A 270 -5.33 -6.02 -12.97
C ALA A 270 -6.75 -6.59 -12.81
N ALA A 271 -7.73 -6.01 -13.50
CA ALA A 271 -9.12 -6.44 -13.43
C ALA A 271 -9.31 -7.88 -13.96
N PHE A 272 -8.68 -8.23 -15.08
CA PHE A 272 -8.74 -9.57 -15.64
C PHE A 272 -8.14 -10.61 -14.69
N ALA A 273 -6.93 -10.36 -14.17
CA ALA A 273 -6.30 -11.26 -13.20
C ALA A 273 -7.16 -11.43 -11.94
N ALA A 274 -7.81 -10.35 -11.48
CA ALA A 274 -8.62 -10.40 -10.26
C ALA A 274 -9.91 -11.20 -10.47
N LEU A 275 -10.50 -11.11 -11.66
CA LEU A 275 -11.63 -11.94 -12.04
C LEU A 275 -11.25 -13.43 -12.05
N VAL A 276 -10.09 -13.78 -12.61
CA VAL A 276 -9.57 -15.15 -12.60
C VAL A 276 -9.38 -15.66 -11.16
N VAL A 277 -8.77 -14.86 -10.29
CA VAL A 277 -8.60 -15.19 -8.87
C VAL A 277 -9.95 -15.38 -8.16
N ALA A 278 -10.94 -14.52 -8.43
CA ALA A 278 -12.28 -14.63 -7.85
C ALA A 278 -13.01 -15.90 -8.30
N ILE A 279 -12.93 -16.25 -9.59
CA ILE A 279 -13.52 -17.48 -10.12
C ILE A 279 -12.83 -18.71 -9.53
N ALA A 280 -11.48 -18.73 -9.50
CA ALA A 280 -10.72 -19.84 -8.94
C ALA A 280 -11.04 -20.05 -7.46
N ALA A 281 -11.11 -18.96 -6.68
CA ALA A 281 -11.49 -19.02 -5.27
C ALA A 281 -12.88 -19.64 -5.08
N ARG A 282 -13.84 -19.27 -5.95
CA ARG A 282 -15.21 -19.81 -5.89
C ARG A 282 -15.30 -21.29 -6.28
N VAL A 283 -14.46 -21.74 -7.21
CA VAL A 283 -14.44 -23.16 -7.64
C VAL A 283 -13.78 -24.05 -6.59
N LEU A 284 -12.81 -23.52 -5.84
CA LEU A 284 -12.08 -24.26 -4.81
C LEU A 284 -12.75 -24.27 -3.42
N SER A 285 -13.78 -23.43 -3.21
CA SER A 285 -14.57 -23.34 -1.96
C SER A 285 -15.77 -24.28 -1.97
#